data_AF-A0A7V9JVI2-F1
#
_entry.id   AF-A0A7V9JVI2-F1
#
_cell.length_a   1.000
_cell.length_b   1.000
_cell.length_c   1.000
_cell.angle_alpha   90.00
_cell.angle_beta   90.00
_cell.angle_gamma   90.00
#
_symmetry.space_group_name_H-M   'P 1'
#
loop_
_entity.id
_entity.type
_entity.pdbx_description
1 polymer ?
#
loop_
_entity_poly.entity_id
_entity_poly.type
_entity_poly.pdbx_seq_one_letter_code
_entity_poly.pdbx_strand_id
1 'polypeptide(L)' 'MRQSFLKIFSALLLTCSVLAQSMPNDKTLLGFSAENSGKQKTLEAKFDASLKKENLREWMKRLSARPHHVGSPYDKENA' A
#
# COMPACT_ATOMS: atom_id res chain seq x y z
N MET A 1 4.08 28.79 -41.22
CA MET A 1 2.92 27.96 -40.80
C MET A 1 3.27 26.50 -40.53
N ARG A 2 3.95 25.78 -41.43
CA ARG A 2 4.28 24.35 -41.30
C ARG A 2 5.13 23.98 -40.05
N GLN A 3 6.08 24.83 -39.65
CA GLN A 3 6.95 24.61 -38.48
C GLN A 3 6.22 24.84 -37.14
N SER A 4 5.30 25.81 -37.07
CA SER A 4 4.49 26.06 -35.86
C SER A 4 3.48 24.95 -35.63
N PHE A 5 2.87 24.41 -36.70
CA PHE A 5 1.98 23.25 -36.62
C PHE A 5 2.70 22.00 -36.09
N LEU A 6 3.93 21.74 -36.55
CA LEU A 6 4.71 20.58 -36.12
C LEU A 6 5.10 20.66 -34.62
N LYS A 7 5.40 21.86 -34.12
CA LYS A 7 5.69 22.11 -32.69
C LYS A 7 4.47 21.93 -31.80
N ILE A 8 3.30 22.44 -32.22
CA ILE A 8 2.04 22.26 -31.48
C ILE A 8 1.67 20.76 -31.45
N PHE A 9 1.81 20.08 -32.59
CA PHE A 9 1.51 18.64 -32.67
C PHE A 9 2.45 17.81 -31.79
N SER A 10 3.74 18.14 -31.76
CA SER A 10 4.72 17.47 -30.89
C SER A 10 4.50 17.76 -29.41
N ALA A 11 4.12 18.99 -29.05
CA ALA A 11 3.75 19.35 -27.67
C ALA A 11 2.48 18.60 -27.22
N LEU A 12 1.48 18.49 -28.10
CA LEU A 12 0.24 17.77 -27.83
C LEU A 12 0.49 16.26 -27.64
N LEU A 13 1.33 15.66 -28.48
CA LEU A 13 1.76 14.26 -28.36
C LEU A 13 2.49 14.02 -27.04
N LEU A 14 3.42 14.90 -26.66
CA LEU A 14 4.19 14.77 -25.42
C LEU A 14 3.28 14.88 -24.19
N THR A 15 2.32 15.80 -24.19
CA THR A 15 1.33 15.91 -23.10
C THR A 15 0.39 14.69 -23.04
N CYS A 16 0.03 14.10 -24.18
CA CYS A 16 -0.83 12.92 -24.22
C CYS A 16 -0.13 11.68 -23.66
N SER A 17 1.16 11.49 -23.96
CA SER A 17 1.95 10.36 -23.43
C SER A 17 2.15 10.42 -21.91
N VAL A 18 2.24 11.61 -21.31
CA VAL A 18 2.37 11.76 -19.85
C VAL A 18 1.06 11.39 -19.14
N LEU A 19 -0.10 11.77 -19.71
CA LEU A 19 -1.42 11.44 -19.15
C LEU A 19 -1.75 9.94 -19.27
N ALA A 20 -1.21 9.23 -20.26
CA ALA A 20 -1.42 7.79 -20.41
C ALA A 20 -0.73 6.95 -19.30
N GLN A 21 0.34 7.46 -18.69
CA GLN A 21 1.10 6.75 -17.65
C GLN A 21 0.48 6.87 -16.25
N SER A 22 -0.44 7.82 -16.04
CA SER A 22 -1.16 7.99 -14.77
C SER A 22 -2.42 7.11 -14.65
N MET A 23 -2.65 6.20 -15.58
CA MET A 23 -3.67 5.16 -15.41
C MET A 23 -3.34 4.36 -14.14
N PRO A 24 -4.26 4.25 -13.17
CA PRO A 24 -4.07 3.34 -12.05
C PRO A 24 -3.71 1.98 -12.63
N ASN A 25 -2.58 1.41 -12.20
CA ASN A 25 -2.18 0.06 -12.59
C ASN A 25 -3.12 -0.91 -11.88
N ASP A 26 -4.37 -0.94 -12.32
CA ASP A 26 -5.44 -1.72 -11.73
C ASP A 26 -5.37 -3.15 -12.27
N LYS A 27 -4.17 -3.74 -12.16
CA LYS A 27 -4.00 -5.17 -12.39
C LYS A 27 -4.91 -5.88 -11.40
N THR A 28 -5.79 -6.70 -11.95
CA THR A 28 -6.59 -7.65 -11.19
C THR A 28 -5.65 -8.48 -10.33
N LEU A 29 -5.91 -8.52 -9.02
CA LEU A 29 -5.17 -9.38 -8.11
C LEU A 29 -5.32 -10.84 -8.53
N LEU A 30 -4.23 -11.61 -8.41
CA LEU A 30 -4.25 -13.03 -8.74
C LEU A 30 -5.30 -13.75 -7.88
N GLY A 31 -6.20 -14.50 -8.52
CA GLY A 31 -7.29 -15.20 -7.83
C GLY A 31 -8.53 -14.35 -7.53
N PHE A 32 -8.57 -13.07 -7.95
CA PHE A 32 -9.73 -12.20 -7.80
C PHE A 32 -10.38 -11.88 -9.14
N SER A 33 -11.67 -11.55 -9.13
CA SER A 33 -12.29 -10.80 -10.23
C SER A 33 -11.81 -9.35 -10.22
N ALA A 34 -11.99 -8.61 -11.31
CA ALA A 34 -11.63 -7.19 -11.37
C ALA A 34 -12.35 -6.37 -10.28
N GLU A 35 -13.65 -6.61 -10.07
CA GLU A 35 -14.44 -5.97 -9.02
C GLU A 35 -13.91 -6.29 -7.61
N ASN A 36 -13.66 -7.56 -7.32
CA ASN A 36 -13.19 -7.96 -5.99
C ASN A 36 -11.74 -7.55 -5.74
N SER A 37 -10.92 -7.40 -6.78
CA SER A 37 -9.59 -6.82 -6.71
C SER A 37 -9.65 -5.36 -6.21
N GLY A 38 -10.58 -4.55 -6.71
CA GLY A 38 -10.79 -3.18 -6.22
C GLY A 38 -11.23 -3.13 -4.75
N LYS A 39 -12.16 -4.02 -4.36
CA LYS A 39 -12.59 -4.16 -2.95
C LYS A 39 -11.44 -4.57 -2.04
N GLN A 40 -10.63 -5.53 -2.45
CA GLN A 40 -9.47 -6.02 -1.70
C GLN A 40 -8.43 -4.92 -1.49
N LYS A 41 -8.06 -4.18 -2.55
CA LYS A 41 -7.12 -3.05 -2.44
C LYS A 41 -7.63 -1.95 -1.50
N THR A 42 -8.94 -1.69 -1.50
CA THR A 42 -9.56 -0.73 -0.59
C THR A 42 -9.47 -1.20 0.87
N LEU A 43 -9.69 -2.50 1.10
CA LEU A 43 -9.55 -3.11 2.43
C LEU A 43 -8.11 -3.05 2.91
N GLU A 44 -7.14 -3.39 2.05
CA GLU A 44 -5.70 -3.30 2.33
C GLU A 44 -5.30 -1.86 2.68
N ALA A 45 -5.71 -0.87 1.90
CA ALA A 45 -5.42 0.54 2.18
C ALA A 45 -5.97 1.00 3.55
N LYS A 46 -7.16 0.53 3.92
CA LYS A 46 -7.75 0.81 5.23
C LYS A 46 -6.96 0.13 6.36
N PHE A 47 -6.52 -1.11 6.15
CA PHE A 47 -5.70 -1.83 7.11
C PHE A 47 -4.34 -1.15 7.30
N ASP A 48 -3.66 -0.80 6.22
CA ASP A 48 -2.36 -0.13 6.25
C ASP A 48 -2.44 1.22 6.96
N ALA A 49 -3.50 1.99 6.73
CA ALA A 49 -3.73 3.26 7.42
C ALA A 49 -3.91 3.11 8.95
N SER A 50 -4.25 1.91 9.43
CA SER A 50 -4.39 1.62 10.86
C SER A 50 -3.08 1.19 11.53
N LEU A 51 -2.06 0.82 10.76
CA LEU A 51 -0.79 0.33 11.29
C LEU A 51 0.02 1.49 11.90
N LYS A 52 0.45 1.32 13.15
CA LYS A 52 1.31 2.26 13.88
C LYS A 52 2.57 1.56 14.35
N LYS A 53 3.74 2.08 13.98
CA LYS A 53 5.05 1.53 14.39
C LYS A 53 5.24 1.55 15.91
N GLU A 54 4.59 2.50 16.58
CA GLU A 54 4.60 2.67 18.02
C GLU A 54 3.98 1.46 18.72
N ASN A 55 2.89 0.89 18.19
CA ASN A 55 2.26 -0.30 18.75
C ASN A 55 3.25 -1.47 18.79
N LEU A 56 4.02 -1.69 17.72
CA LEU A 56 5.05 -2.74 17.67
C LEU A 56 6.14 -2.50 18.73
N ARG A 57 6.56 -1.25 18.91
CA ARG A 57 7.57 -0.88 19.93
C ARG A 57 7.05 -1.13 21.34
N GLU A 58 5.81 -0.75 21.62
CA GLU A 58 5.19 -0.95 22.93
C GLU A 58 4.95 -2.43 23.24
N TRP A 59 4.47 -3.20 22.27
CA TRP A 59 4.31 -4.64 22.41
C TRP A 59 5.64 -5.34 22.65
N MET A 60 6.68 -5.02 21.89
CA MET A 60 8.01 -5.58 22.13
C MET A 60 8.52 -5.25 23.52
N LYS A 61 8.38 -4.00 23.97
CA LYS A 61 8.77 -3.59 25.32
C LYS A 61 8.02 -4.39 26.40
N ARG A 62 6.71 -4.61 26.25
CA ARG A 62 5.91 -5.42 27.18
C ARG A 62 6.34 -6.89 27.14
N LEU A 63 6.26 -7.51 25.97
CA LEU A 63 6.43 -8.95 25.81
C LEU A 63 7.84 -9.43 26.21
N SER A 64 8.87 -8.60 26.01
CA SER A 64 10.27 -8.94 26.31
C SER A 64 10.79 -8.44 27.64
N ALA A 65 9.97 -7.83 28.51
CA ALA A 65 10.46 -7.16 29.71
C ALA A 65 11.12 -8.11 30.73
N ARG A 66 10.76 -9.39 30.74
CA ARG A 66 11.24 -10.42 31.68
C ARG A 66 11.28 -11.80 31.00
N PRO A 67 12.00 -12.79 31.55
CA PRO A 67 11.91 -14.17 31.09
C PRO A 67 10.46 -14.67 31.09
N HIS A 68 10.00 -15.22 29.96
CA HIS A 68 8.61 -15.64 29.72
C HIS A 68 8.59 -17.00 29.00
N HIS A 69 9.23 -18.00 29.59
CA HIS A 69 9.09 -19.37 29.08
C HIS A 69 7.69 -19.89 29.41
N VAL A 70 7.21 -20.85 28.61
CA VAL A 70 5.88 -21.46 28.74
C VAL A 70 5.62 -21.89 30.19
N GLY A 71 4.52 -21.41 30.76
CA GLY A 71 4.07 -21.74 32.11
C GLY A 71 4.62 -20.86 33.23
N SER A 72 5.59 -19.98 32.94
CA SER A 72 6.08 -18.98 33.91
C SER A 72 4.99 -17.96 34.27
N PRO A 73 5.10 -17.26 35.42
CA PRO A 73 4.15 -16.21 35.77
C PRO A 73 4.03 -15.12 34.69
N TYR A 74 5.15 -14.68 34.11
CA TYR A 74 5.15 -13.62 33.11
C TYR A 74 4.66 -14.07 31.73
N ASP A 75 4.79 -15.36 31.40
CA ASP A 75 4.14 -15.96 30.23
C ASP A 75 2.61 -15.85 30.32
N LYS A 76 2.04 -16.16 31.49
CA LYS A 76 0.59 -16.02 31.74
C LYS A 76 0.10 -14.57 31.71
N GLU A 77 0.95 -13.61 32.08
CA GLU A 77 0.63 -12.17 31.96
C GLU A 77 0.71 -11.66 30.51
N ASN A 78 1.47 -12.34 29.65
CA ASN A 78 1.63 -11.97 28.24
C ASN A 78 0.55 -12.55 27.33
N ALA A 79 0.04 -13.75 27.65
CA ALA A 79 -1.04 -14.45 26.95
C ALA A 79 -2.40 -13.74 27.07
#